data_AF-A0A1S3QYD1-F1
#
_entry.id   AF-A0A1S3QYD1-F1
#
_cell.length_a   1.000
_cell.length_b   1.000
_cell.length_c   1.000
_cell.angle_alpha   90.00
_cell.angle_beta   90.00
_cell.angle_gamma   90.00
#
_symmetry.space_group_name_H-M   'P 1'
#
loop_
_entity.id
_entity.type
_entity.pdbx_description
1 polymer ?
#
loop_
_entity_poly.entity_id
_entity_poly.type
_entity_poly.pdbx_seq_one_letter_code
_entity_poly.pdbx_strand_id
1 'polypeptide(L)'
;PGCVSNTSGSMDWLQRNFGIFSVFAELQELQLLNPDFSSKESLSLLTPTQLAQLTLTSGPLNDTDDIKLVFKRLEEGDAFKNVDEFLTQLTAKEEIPDIHPAVRDVMMNQTFNIISLQFPEFETMDWIAWFEVKLIPILPSFNEVMLTIATSNVNCTNYQVIVNGMDSAFPEMTQNRREGIARVLLKYLRKSVHLINEPACRQDIHDDNDWLAINLGSYSKYTTYSDLKDFNISGVAVLDSLSPNQKAELILDPSTGALENETLVKNIFHQLAGISKGRAAQ
;
A
#
# COMPACT_ATOMS: atom_id res chain seq x y z
N PRO A 1 -24.17 -24.47 -27.44
CA PRO A 1 -25.09 -23.50 -28.09
C PRO A 1 -25.32 -22.29 -27.18
N GLY A 2 -24.85 -21.11 -27.59
CA GLY A 2 -24.86 -19.87 -26.78
C GLY A 2 -25.97 -18.88 -27.12
N CYS A 3 -27.01 -19.26 -27.87
CA CYS A 3 -28.07 -18.34 -28.33
C CYS A 3 -27.52 -17.05 -29.02
N VAL A 4 -26.50 -17.23 -29.88
CA VAL A 4 -25.83 -16.13 -30.62
C VAL A 4 -26.58 -15.70 -31.90
N SER A 5 -27.62 -16.42 -32.28
CA SER A 5 -28.44 -16.08 -33.45
C SER A 5 -29.30 -14.84 -33.16
N ASN A 6 -29.32 -13.88 -34.08
CA ASN A 6 -30.06 -12.60 -33.97
C ASN A 6 -29.56 -11.64 -32.88
N THR A 7 -28.29 -11.73 -32.51
CA THR A 7 -27.62 -10.74 -31.64
C THR A 7 -26.55 -9.97 -32.43
N SER A 8 -26.49 -8.66 -32.24
CA SER A 8 -25.52 -7.77 -32.89
C SER A 8 -24.36 -7.44 -31.95
N GLY A 9 -23.40 -8.38 -31.84
CA GLY A 9 -22.21 -8.23 -31.01
C GLY A 9 -22.42 -8.57 -29.52
N SER A 10 -21.34 -8.43 -28.75
CA SER A 10 -21.25 -8.95 -27.37
C SER A 10 -22.23 -8.26 -26.41
N MET A 11 -22.40 -6.94 -26.57
CA MET A 11 -23.29 -6.13 -25.73
C MET A 11 -24.76 -6.52 -25.91
N ASP A 12 -25.24 -6.59 -27.16
CA ASP A 12 -26.62 -6.98 -27.48
C ASP A 12 -26.88 -8.44 -27.08
N TRP A 13 -25.88 -9.31 -27.23
CA TRP A 13 -25.96 -10.70 -26.77
C TRP A 13 -26.16 -10.80 -25.26
N LEU A 14 -25.33 -10.10 -24.46
CA LEU A 14 -25.43 -10.11 -23.01
C LEU A 14 -26.79 -9.58 -22.55
N GLN A 15 -27.24 -8.48 -23.15
CA GLN A 15 -28.49 -7.84 -22.76
C GLN A 15 -29.73 -8.66 -23.14
N ARG A 16 -29.74 -9.33 -24.30
CA ARG A 16 -30.89 -10.16 -24.73
C ARG A 16 -30.98 -11.48 -23.98
N ASN A 17 -29.84 -12.10 -23.63
CA ASN A 17 -29.84 -13.40 -22.99
C ASN A 17 -29.93 -13.32 -21.46
N PHE A 18 -29.35 -12.29 -20.84
CA PHE A 18 -29.31 -12.15 -19.38
C PHE A 18 -30.03 -10.90 -18.87
N GLY A 19 -30.02 -9.81 -19.63
CA GLY A 19 -30.60 -8.54 -19.20
C GLY A 19 -30.03 -8.10 -17.86
N ILE A 20 -30.90 -7.74 -16.91
CA ILE A 20 -30.49 -7.32 -15.55
C ILE A 20 -29.84 -8.45 -14.73
N PHE A 21 -30.05 -9.71 -15.11
CA PHE A 21 -29.47 -10.85 -14.39
C PHE A 21 -28.02 -11.12 -14.78
N SER A 22 -27.46 -10.38 -15.76
CA SER A 22 -26.04 -10.49 -16.14
C SER A 22 -25.11 -10.21 -14.97
N VAL A 23 -25.56 -9.46 -13.96
CA VAL A 23 -24.80 -9.12 -12.75
C VAL A 23 -24.41 -10.33 -11.91
N PHE A 24 -25.11 -11.47 -12.07
CA PHE A 24 -24.85 -12.70 -11.32
C PHE A 24 -23.94 -13.68 -12.05
N ALA A 25 -23.63 -13.44 -13.32
CA ALA A 25 -22.81 -14.35 -14.12
C ALA A 25 -21.32 -14.05 -13.94
N GLU A 26 -20.49 -15.09 -13.83
CA GLU A 26 -19.03 -14.90 -13.91
C GLU A 26 -18.59 -14.65 -15.35
N LEU A 27 -17.53 -13.84 -15.53
CA LEU A 27 -17.04 -13.51 -16.86
C LEU A 27 -16.60 -14.76 -17.65
N GLN A 28 -16.05 -15.75 -16.94
CA GLN A 28 -15.64 -17.04 -17.51
C GLN A 28 -16.84 -17.85 -17.99
N GLU A 29 -17.97 -17.81 -17.28
CA GLU A 29 -19.20 -18.48 -17.71
C GLU A 29 -19.79 -17.83 -18.96
N LEU A 30 -19.76 -16.49 -19.04
CA LEU A 30 -20.20 -15.77 -20.24
C LEU A 30 -19.37 -16.16 -21.47
N GLN A 31 -18.04 -16.28 -21.32
CA GLN A 31 -17.13 -16.73 -22.38
C GLN A 31 -17.31 -18.21 -22.75
N LEU A 32 -17.65 -19.08 -21.79
CA LEU A 32 -17.98 -20.48 -22.08
C LEU A 32 -19.29 -20.60 -22.87
N LEU A 33 -20.28 -19.77 -22.57
CA LEU A 33 -21.57 -19.77 -23.27
C LEU A 33 -21.46 -19.17 -24.67
N ASN A 34 -20.71 -18.08 -24.81
CA ASN A 34 -20.42 -17.43 -26.08
C ASN A 34 -18.90 -17.25 -26.24
N PRO A 35 -18.22 -18.17 -26.94
CA PRO A 35 -16.78 -18.11 -27.17
C PRO A 35 -16.29 -16.83 -27.87
N ASP A 36 -17.17 -16.14 -28.61
CA ASP A 36 -16.87 -14.88 -29.29
C ASP A 36 -17.22 -13.64 -28.44
N PHE A 37 -17.61 -13.82 -27.17
CA PHE A 37 -17.97 -12.72 -26.27
C PHE A 37 -16.75 -11.85 -25.96
N SER A 38 -16.84 -10.58 -26.38
CA SER A 38 -15.88 -9.53 -26.05
C SER A 38 -16.36 -8.72 -24.84
N SER A 39 -15.68 -8.93 -23.73
CA SER A 39 -15.87 -8.13 -22.51
C SER A 39 -15.55 -6.65 -22.74
N LYS A 40 -14.59 -6.36 -23.62
CA LYS A 40 -14.21 -4.98 -23.98
C LYS A 40 -15.33 -4.24 -24.72
N GLU A 41 -16.05 -4.93 -25.60
CA GLU A 41 -17.24 -4.38 -26.28
C GLU A 41 -18.41 -4.16 -25.33
N SER A 42 -18.44 -4.88 -24.19
CA SER A 42 -19.55 -4.88 -23.25
C SER A 42 -19.24 -4.14 -21.95
N LEU A 43 -18.13 -3.39 -21.87
CA LEU A 43 -17.64 -2.74 -20.64
C LEU A 43 -18.72 -1.95 -19.90
N SER A 44 -19.58 -1.22 -20.62
CA SER A 44 -20.66 -0.43 -20.02
C SER A 44 -21.68 -1.28 -19.26
N LEU A 45 -21.83 -2.55 -19.60
CA LEU A 45 -22.78 -3.49 -18.98
C LEU A 45 -22.16 -4.33 -17.85
N LEU A 46 -20.84 -4.29 -17.66
CA LEU A 46 -20.17 -5.11 -16.65
C LEU A 46 -20.28 -4.51 -15.25
N THR A 47 -20.37 -5.38 -14.25
CA THR A 47 -20.29 -5.00 -12.83
C THR A 47 -18.84 -4.75 -12.40
N PRO A 48 -18.59 -4.05 -11.28
CA PRO A 48 -17.23 -3.93 -10.74
C PRO A 48 -16.55 -5.27 -10.48
N THR A 49 -17.29 -6.26 -9.97
CA THR A 49 -16.83 -7.65 -9.83
C THR A 49 -16.37 -8.25 -11.17
N GLN A 50 -17.17 -8.12 -12.23
CA GLN A 50 -16.83 -8.61 -13.58
C GLN A 50 -15.64 -7.83 -14.19
N LEU A 51 -15.52 -6.54 -13.89
CA LEU A 51 -14.36 -5.74 -14.32
C LEU A 51 -13.07 -6.19 -13.64
N ALA A 52 -13.11 -6.56 -12.35
CA ALA A 52 -11.96 -7.15 -11.67
C ALA A 52 -11.55 -8.49 -12.30
N GLN A 53 -12.53 -9.34 -12.62
CA GLN A 53 -12.29 -10.60 -13.35
C GLN A 53 -11.68 -10.35 -14.74
N LEU A 54 -12.17 -9.33 -15.47
CA LEU A 54 -11.62 -8.92 -16.76
C LEU A 54 -10.17 -8.48 -16.63
N THR A 55 -9.87 -7.62 -15.65
CA THR A 55 -8.52 -7.12 -15.37
C THR A 55 -7.54 -8.28 -15.14
N LEU A 56 -7.93 -9.29 -14.35
CA LEU A 56 -7.08 -10.44 -14.02
C LEU A 56 -6.86 -11.42 -15.18
N THR A 57 -7.73 -11.46 -16.19
CA THR A 57 -7.73 -12.54 -17.20
C THR A 57 -7.32 -12.10 -18.60
N SER A 58 -7.44 -10.81 -18.93
CA SER A 58 -7.48 -10.38 -20.33
C SER A 58 -6.46 -9.32 -20.73
N GLY A 59 -5.41 -9.09 -19.94
CA GLY A 59 -4.34 -8.14 -20.29
C GLY A 59 -4.44 -6.68 -19.80
N PRO A 60 -5.55 -6.14 -19.23
CA PRO A 60 -5.55 -4.77 -18.70
C PRO A 60 -4.46 -4.48 -17.65
N LEU A 61 -3.92 -5.50 -16.99
CA LEU A 61 -2.75 -5.36 -16.09
C LEU A 61 -1.46 -4.93 -16.81
N ASN A 62 -1.42 -4.98 -18.14
CA ASN A 62 -0.27 -4.68 -18.99
C ASN A 62 -0.48 -3.48 -19.94
N ASP A 63 -1.69 -2.93 -20.03
CA ASP A 63 -2.02 -1.83 -20.96
C ASP A 63 -2.73 -0.68 -20.22
N THR A 64 -2.12 0.51 -20.27
CA THR A 64 -2.63 1.70 -19.56
C THR A 64 -3.91 2.26 -20.16
N ASP A 65 -4.20 2.02 -21.44
CA ASP A 65 -5.43 2.51 -22.06
C ASP A 65 -6.60 1.59 -21.76
N ASP A 66 -6.37 0.27 -21.68
CA ASP A 66 -7.39 -0.68 -21.26
C ASP A 66 -7.80 -0.46 -19.79
N ILE A 67 -6.84 -0.25 -18.88
CA ILE A 67 -7.19 0.00 -17.48
C ILE A 67 -7.93 1.33 -17.30
N LYS A 68 -7.61 2.37 -18.09
CA LYS A 68 -8.36 3.65 -18.06
C LYS A 68 -9.81 3.45 -18.48
N LEU A 69 -10.09 2.57 -19.44
CA LEU A 69 -11.46 2.24 -19.84
C LEU A 69 -12.22 1.52 -18.72
N VAL A 70 -11.54 0.62 -17.98
CA VAL A 70 -12.11 -0.02 -16.79
C VAL A 70 -12.48 1.03 -15.74
N PHE A 71 -11.56 1.93 -15.39
CA PHE A 71 -11.83 2.97 -14.39
C PHE A 71 -12.87 3.99 -14.85
N LYS A 72 -12.91 4.34 -16.14
CA LYS A 72 -13.98 5.18 -16.69
C LYS A 72 -15.35 4.57 -16.42
N ARG A 73 -15.47 3.24 -16.51
CA ARG A 73 -16.71 2.54 -16.15
C ARG A 73 -16.94 2.53 -14.64
N LEU A 74 -15.91 2.34 -13.82
CA LEU A 74 -16.04 2.39 -12.36
C LEU A 74 -16.47 3.78 -11.86
N GLU A 75 -16.12 4.85 -12.57
CA GLU A 75 -16.53 6.22 -12.27
C GLU A 75 -18.03 6.49 -12.55
N GLU A 76 -18.73 5.61 -13.27
CA GLU A 76 -20.15 5.75 -13.55
C GLU A 76 -21.01 5.41 -12.32
N GLY A 77 -21.77 6.39 -11.81
CA GLY A 77 -22.63 6.23 -10.65
C GLY A 77 -21.89 6.45 -9.33
N ASP A 78 -21.97 5.49 -8.41
CA ASP A 78 -21.26 5.54 -7.14
C ASP A 78 -19.82 5.02 -7.32
N ALA A 79 -18.92 5.93 -7.67
CA ALA A 79 -17.53 5.59 -7.94
C ALA A 79 -16.81 4.96 -6.74
N PHE A 80 -17.13 5.40 -5.51
CA PHE A 80 -16.51 4.83 -4.31
C PHE A 80 -16.94 3.38 -4.11
N LYS A 81 -18.24 3.09 -4.17
CA LYS A 81 -18.76 1.73 -4.08
C LYS A 81 -18.22 0.83 -5.19
N ASN A 82 -18.15 1.35 -6.42
CA ASN A 82 -17.63 0.58 -7.55
C ASN A 82 -16.15 0.23 -7.37
N VAL A 83 -15.30 1.18 -6.96
CA VAL A 83 -13.88 0.91 -6.72
C VAL A 83 -13.68 -0.01 -5.52
N ASP A 84 -14.49 0.12 -4.48
CA ASP A 84 -14.50 -0.77 -3.33
C ASP A 84 -14.78 -2.23 -3.73
N GLU A 85 -15.86 -2.46 -4.48
CA GLU A 85 -16.22 -3.80 -4.97
C GLU A 85 -15.15 -4.34 -5.93
N PHE A 86 -14.64 -3.52 -6.84
CA PHE A 86 -13.58 -3.89 -7.78
C PHE A 86 -12.30 -4.34 -7.05
N LEU A 87 -11.80 -3.55 -6.09
CA LEU A 87 -10.57 -3.90 -5.38
C LEU A 87 -10.76 -5.05 -4.41
N THR A 88 -11.93 -5.17 -3.78
CA THR A 88 -12.29 -6.34 -2.96
C THR A 88 -12.23 -7.62 -3.79
N GLN A 89 -12.75 -7.60 -5.02
CA GLN A 89 -12.67 -8.74 -5.91
C GLN A 89 -11.23 -8.97 -6.43
N LEU A 90 -10.45 -7.91 -6.65
CA LEU A 90 -9.06 -8.00 -7.09
C LEU A 90 -8.16 -8.65 -6.03
N THR A 91 -8.46 -8.43 -4.74
CA THR A 91 -7.72 -8.98 -3.60
C THR A 91 -8.32 -10.26 -3.03
N ALA A 92 -9.40 -10.79 -3.62
CA ALA A 92 -10.04 -12.02 -3.17
C ALA A 92 -9.19 -13.29 -3.42
N LYS A 93 -8.15 -13.20 -4.28
CA LYS A 93 -7.20 -14.29 -4.51
C LYS A 93 -6.00 -14.14 -3.57
N GLU A 94 -5.43 -15.27 -3.13
CA GLU A 94 -4.26 -15.28 -2.23
C GLU A 94 -3.01 -14.66 -2.87
N GLU A 95 -2.86 -14.80 -4.19
CA GLU A 95 -1.72 -14.24 -4.92
C GLU A 95 -1.97 -12.79 -5.34
N ILE A 96 -1.05 -11.90 -4.96
CA ILE A 96 -1.04 -10.51 -5.44
C ILE A 96 -0.80 -10.53 -6.96
N PRO A 97 -1.69 -9.94 -7.77
CA PRO A 97 -1.51 -9.93 -9.21
C PRO A 97 -0.25 -9.15 -9.61
N ASP A 98 0.51 -9.67 -10.57
CA ASP A 98 1.60 -8.94 -11.20
C ASP A 98 1.01 -7.86 -12.12
N ILE A 99 1.16 -6.59 -11.69
CA ILE A 99 0.64 -5.42 -12.41
C ILE A 99 1.82 -4.63 -12.96
N HIS A 100 1.83 -4.40 -14.29
CA HIS A 100 2.87 -3.60 -14.91
C HIS A 100 2.96 -2.23 -14.23
N PRO A 101 4.16 -1.72 -13.86
CA PRO A 101 4.29 -0.53 -13.01
C PRO A 101 3.53 0.70 -13.52
N ALA A 102 3.52 0.94 -14.83
CA ALA A 102 2.78 2.05 -15.42
C ALA A 102 1.26 1.91 -15.28
N VAL A 103 0.73 0.68 -15.36
CA VAL A 103 -0.69 0.38 -15.14
C VAL A 103 -1.02 0.56 -13.66
N ARG A 104 -0.16 0.03 -12.77
CA ARG A 104 -0.30 0.17 -11.32
C ARG A 104 -0.34 1.64 -10.88
N ASP A 105 0.48 2.49 -11.49
CA ASP A 105 0.48 3.94 -11.27
C ASP A 105 -0.84 4.60 -11.69
N VAL A 106 -1.41 4.20 -12.83
CA VAL A 106 -2.72 4.69 -13.28
C VAL A 106 -3.83 4.25 -12.32
N MET A 107 -3.85 2.96 -11.96
CA MET A 107 -4.83 2.41 -11.03
C MET A 107 -4.78 3.14 -9.69
N MET A 108 -3.58 3.28 -9.10
CA MET A 108 -3.42 3.97 -7.82
C MET A 108 -3.87 5.43 -7.90
N ASN A 109 -3.53 6.15 -8.96
CA ASN A 109 -3.95 7.54 -9.13
C ASN A 109 -5.48 7.68 -9.24
N GLN A 110 -6.14 6.85 -10.05
CA GLN A 110 -7.60 6.90 -10.19
C GLN A 110 -8.31 6.47 -8.92
N THR A 111 -7.86 5.38 -8.29
CA THR A 111 -8.38 4.95 -6.98
C THR A 111 -8.21 6.05 -5.94
N PHE A 112 -7.04 6.68 -5.82
CA PHE A 112 -6.78 7.71 -4.82
C PHE A 112 -7.69 8.93 -4.98
N ASN A 113 -7.92 9.38 -6.22
CA ASN A 113 -8.82 10.50 -6.50
C ASN A 113 -10.25 10.25 -6.02
N ILE A 114 -10.69 8.98 -5.99
CA ILE A 114 -12.01 8.58 -5.53
C ILE A 114 -12.03 8.43 -4.00
N ILE A 115 -11.12 7.63 -3.43
CA ILE A 115 -11.16 7.29 -2.00
C ILE A 115 -10.77 8.45 -1.09
N SER A 116 -9.89 9.34 -1.56
CA SER A 116 -9.42 10.49 -0.76
C SER A 116 -10.55 11.44 -0.36
N LEU A 117 -11.64 11.46 -1.12
CA LEU A 117 -12.84 12.23 -0.82
C LEU A 117 -13.63 11.66 0.38
N GLN A 118 -13.44 10.38 0.71
CA GLN A 118 -14.13 9.70 1.81
C GLN A 118 -13.33 9.68 3.11
N PHE A 119 -12.05 10.08 3.10
CA PHE A 119 -11.21 10.10 4.30
C PHE A 119 -11.80 10.86 5.50
N PRO A 120 -12.58 11.96 5.34
CA PRO A 120 -13.23 12.61 6.49
C PRO A 120 -14.25 11.73 7.23
N GLU A 121 -14.85 10.76 6.55
CA GLU A 121 -15.88 9.87 7.08
C GLU A 121 -15.31 8.50 7.49
N PHE A 122 -14.03 8.22 7.20
CA PHE A 122 -13.41 6.93 7.51
C PHE A 122 -13.23 6.72 9.01
N GLU A 123 -13.77 5.61 9.50
CA GLU A 123 -13.43 5.05 10.81
C GLU A 123 -12.17 4.18 10.71
N THR A 124 -11.62 3.77 11.86
CA THR A 124 -10.39 2.93 11.91
C THR A 124 -10.52 1.66 11.08
N MET A 125 -11.69 1.01 11.06
CA MET A 125 -11.92 -0.18 10.26
C MET A 125 -11.86 0.08 8.75
N ASP A 126 -12.23 1.29 8.30
CA ASP A 126 -12.08 1.67 6.89
C ASP A 126 -10.61 1.84 6.53
N TRP A 127 -9.81 2.49 7.39
CA TRP A 127 -8.36 2.60 7.18
C TRP A 127 -7.70 1.22 7.08
N ILE A 128 -8.07 0.28 7.96
CA ILE A 128 -7.57 -1.10 7.92
C ILE A 128 -7.99 -1.76 6.61
N ALA A 129 -9.27 -1.73 6.27
CA ALA A 129 -9.78 -2.35 5.05
C ALA A 129 -9.11 -1.80 3.78
N TRP A 130 -8.81 -0.51 3.74
CA TRP A 130 -8.17 0.11 2.57
C TRP A 130 -6.65 -0.13 2.54
N PHE A 131 -5.91 0.17 3.59
CA PHE A 131 -4.43 0.15 3.56
C PHE A 131 -3.84 -1.25 3.79
N GLU A 132 -4.53 -2.14 4.49
CA GLU A 132 -4.03 -3.48 4.82
C GLU A 132 -4.70 -4.59 4.00
N VAL A 133 -5.68 -4.27 3.15
CA VAL A 133 -6.35 -5.25 2.29
C VAL A 133 -6.51 -4.73 0.86
N LYS A 134 -7.41 -3.78 0.62
CA LYS A 134 -7.89 -3.42 -0.73
C LYS A 134 -6.82 -2.77 -1.61
N LEU A 135 -5.96 -1.94 -1.03
CA LEU A 135 -4.92 -1.24 -1.80
C LEU A 135 -3.68 -2.09 -2.07
N ILE A 136 -3.46 -3.20 -1.36
CA ILE A 136 -2.20 -3.98 -1.43
C ILE A 136 -1.66 -4.16 -2.87
N PRO A 137 -2.46 -4.56 -3.88
CA PRO A 137 -1.94 -4.77 -5.24
C PRO A 137 -1.40 -3.51 -5.93
N ILE A 138 -1.87 -2.33 -5.53
CA ILE A 138 -1.54 -1.04 -6.15
C ILE A 138 -0.79 -0.08 -5.23
N LEU A 139 -0.68 -0.41 -3.95
CA LEU A 139 -0.03 0.39 -2.92
C LEU A 139 1.45 0.71 -3.20
N PRO A 140 2.25 -0.14 -3.89
CA PRO A 140 3.61 0.25 -4.31
C PRO A 140 3.67 1.48 -5.25
N SER A 141 2.53 1.90 -5.79
CA SER A 141 2.38 3.11 -6.59
C SER A 141 1.96 4.36 -5.82
N PHE A 142 1.67 4.21 -4.53
CA PHE A 142 1.35 5.31 -3.62
C PHE A 142 2.55 6.24 -3.42
N ASN A 143 2.32 7.55 -3.42
CA ASN A 143 3.40 8.54 -3.46
C ASN A 143 3.32 9.56 -2.31
N GLU A 144 4.34 10.44 -2.23
CA GLU A 144 4.46 11.43 -1.15
C GLU A 144 3.29 12.43 -1.09
N VAL A 145 2.69 12.77 -2.22
CA VAL A 145 1.53 13.68 -2.28
C VAL A 145 0.29 12.98 -1.71
N MET A 146 0.05 11.75 -2.15
CA MET A 146 -1.05 10.92 -1.64
C MET A 146 -0.92 10.69 -0.13
N LEU A 147 0.29 10.39 0.35
CA LEU A 147 0.52 10.20 1.78
C LEU A 147 0.31 11.49 2.57
N THR A 148 0.77 12.63 2.06
CA THR A 148 0.55 13.93 2.71
C THR A 148 -0.93 14.20 2.91
N ILE A 149 -1.76 13.86 1.92
CA ILE A 149 -3.23 13.99 2.00
C ILE A 149 -3.79 12.99 3.01
N ALA A 150 -3.44 11.70 2.91
CA ALA A 150 -3.91 10.63 3.78
C ALA A 150 -3.56 10.89 5.26
N THR A 151 -2.39 11.47 5.55
CA THR A 151 -1.95 11.74 6.93
C THR A 151 -2.33 13.12 7.45
N SER A 152 -3.08 13.93 6.69
CA SER A 152 -3.28 15.35 7.01
C SER A 152 -3.98 15.60 8.36
N ASN A 153 -5.00 14.80 8.67
CA ASN A 153 -5.85 14.93 9.86
C ASN A 153 -6.13 13.58 10.57
N VAL A 154 -5.30 12.56 10.34
CA VAL A 154 -5.46 11.26 11.01
C VAL A 154 -4.88 11.28 12.42
N ASN A 155 -5.53 10.58 13.34
CA ASN A 155 -4.97 10.30 14.67
C ASN A 155 -3.82 9.27 14.56
N CYS A 156 -3.13 9.03 15.67
CA CYS A 156 -1.98 8.12 15.69
C CYS A 156 -2.36 6.67 15.36
N THR A 157 -3.52 6.19 15.79
CA THR A 157 -3.98 4.82 15.51
C THR A 157 -4.15 4.60 14.01
N ASN A 158 -4.88 5.49 13.33
CA ASN A 158 -5.07 5.40 11.89
C ASN A 158 -3.78 5.69 11.12
N TYR A 159 -2.90 6.55 11.65
CA TYR A 159 -1.56 6.73 11.10
C TYR A 159 -0.74 5.42 11.12
N GLN A 160 -0.75 4.69 12.23
CA GLN A 160 -0.02 3.43 12.37
C GLN A 160 -0.54 2.35 11.39
N VAL A 161 -1.86 2.30 11.16
CA VAL A 161 -2.46 1.47 10.11
C VAL A 161 -1.94 1.83 8.72
N ILE A 162 -1.87 3.13 8.40
CA ILE A 162 -1.30 3.60 7.13
C ILE A 162 0.17 3.18 7.01
N VAL A 163 0.98 3.36 8.08
CA VAL A 163 2.39 2.97 8.09
C VAL A 163 2.54 1.47 7.85
N ASN A 164 1.73 0.63 8.50
CA ASN A 164 1.76 -0.82 8.35
C ASN A 164 1.46 -1.27 6.91
N GLY A 165 0.41 -0.72 6.30
CA GLY A 165 0.10 -0.96 4.89
C GLY A 165 1.25 -0.53 3.97
N MET A 166 1.79 0.67 4.18
CA MET A 166 2.91 1.19 3.38
C MET A 166 4.18 0.35 3.54
N ASP A 167 4.47 -0.12 4.76
CA ASP A 167 5.62 -0.99 5.02
C ASP A 167 5.52 -2.33 4.28
N SER A 168 4.30 -2.89 4.20
CA SER A 168 4.03 -4.10 3.41
C SER A 168 4.31 -3.90 1.92
N ALA A 169 4.06 -2.70 1.39
CA ALA A 169 4.31 -2.34 0.00
C ALA A 169 5.75 -1.90 -0.29
N PHE A 170 6.56 -1.64 0.75
CA PHE A 170 7.91 -1.10 0.65
C PHE A 170 8.83 -1.87 -0.33
N PRO A 171 8.88 -3.23 -0.35
CA PRO A 171 9.80 -3.97 -1.21
C PRO A 171 9.62 -3.67 -2.71
N GLU A 172 8.40 -3.36 -3.14
CA GLU A 172 8.01 -3.13 -4.54
C GLU A 172 8.07 -1.63 -4.95
N MET A 173 8.39 -0.74 -4.01
CA MET A 173 8.51 0.69 -4.27
C MET A 173 9.87 1.07 -4.85
N THR A 174 9.88 2.08 -5.73
CA THR A 174 11.10 2.71 -6.21
C THR A 174 11.81 3.47 -5.07
N GLN A 175 13.12 3.64 -5.20
CA GLN A 175 13.91 4.40 -4.21
C GLN A 175 13.36 5.82 -3.98
N ASN A 176 13.05 6.56 -5.05
CA ASN A 176 12.51 7.91 -4.95
C ASN A 176 11.19 7.95 -4.16
N ARG A 177 10.32 6.94 -4.33
CA ARG A 177 9.09 6.83 -3.53
C ARG A 177 9.41 6.58 -2.07
N ARG A 178 10.29 5.63 -1.75
CA ARG A 178 10.67 5.33 -0.36
C ARG A 178 11.22 6.55 0.36
N GLU A 179 12.08 7.33 -0.29
CA GLU A 179 12.60 8.59 0.23
C GLU A 179 11.50 9.64 0.45
N GLY A 180 10.57 9.79 -0.51
CA GLY A 180 9.44 10.71 -0.39
C GLY A 180 8.49 10.36 0.74
N ILE A 181 8.15 9.07 0.86
CA ILE A 181 7.31 8.55 1.95
C ILE A 181 7.98 8.79 3.30
N ALA A 182 9.26 8.46 3.45
CA ALA A 182 10.01 8.69 4.70
C ALA A 182 9.96 10.15 5.15
N ARG A 183 10.12 11.11 4.22
CA ARG A 183 9.99 12.55 4.53
C ARG A 183 8.61 12.92 5.06
N VAL A 184 7.55 12.39 4.46
CA VAL A 184 6.16 12.66 4.88
C VAL A 184 5.88 12.06 6.26
N LEU A 185 6.33 10.83 6.51
CA LEU A 185 6.20 10.19 7.81
C LEU A 185 6.90 11.01 8.91
N LEU A 186 8.16 11.40 8.70
CA LEU A 186 8.88 12.28 9.64
C LEU A 186 8.14 13.60 9.90
N LYS A 187 7.59 14.22 8.85
CA LYS A 187 6.83 15.47 8.98
C LYS A 187 5.59 15.28 9.84
N TYR A 188 4.86 14.18 9.67
CA TYR A 188 3.72 13.83 10.52
C TYR A 188 4.17 13.62 11.97
N LEU A 189 5.18 12.78 12.21
CA LEU A 189 5.65 12.47 13.57
C LEU A 189 6.10 13.72 14.33
N ARG A 190 6.84 14.63 13.68
CA ARG A 190 7.27 15.90 14.28
C ARG A 190 6.09 16.79 14.68
N LYS A 191 5.06 16.87 13.83
CA LYS A 191 3.84 17.64 14.11
C LYS A 191 3.03 17.01 15.25
N SER A 192 3.07 15.68 15.35
CA SER A 192 2.21 14.89 16.24
C SER A 192 2.95 14.31 17.45
N VAL A 193 4.18 14.75 17.74
CA VAL A 193 5.06 14.12 18.76
C VAL A 193 4.43 14.05 20.14
N HIS A 194 3.63 15.06 20.51
CA HIS A 194 2.92 15.06 21.79
C HIS A 194 1.83 13.99 21.85
N LEU A 195 1.12 13.78 20.73
CA LEU A 195 0.05 12.80 20.61
C LEU A 195 0.60 11.37 20.55
N ILE A 196 1.67 11.14 19.78
CA ILE A 196 2.28 9.81 19.62
C ILE A 196 2.84 9.25 20.93
N ASN A 197 3.11 10.12 21.91
CA ASN A 197 3.54 9.70 23.24
C ASN A 197 2.39 9.42 24.22
N GLU A 198 1.13 9.64 23.82
CA GLU A 198 -0.03 9.33 24.63
C GLU A 198 -0.29 7.81 24.69
N PRO A 199 -0.94 7.31 25.77
CA PRO A 199 -1.17 5.87 25.96
C PRO A 199 -1.89 5.18 24.79
N ALA A 200 -2.82 5.87 24.12
CA ALA A 200 -3.56 5.31 22.99
C ALA A 200 -2.65 4.94 21.81
N CYS A 201 -1.57 5.69 21.59
CA CYS A 201 -0.62 5.48 20.50
C CYS A 201 0.51 4.52 20.87
N ARG A 202 0.52 4.04 22.12
CA ARG A 202 1.55 3.16 22.71
C ARG A 202 1.00 1.79 23.12
N GLN A 203 -0.22 1.43 22.72
CA GLN A 203 -0.84 0.16 23.15
C GLN A 203 0.04 -1.06 22.80
N ASP A 204 0.73 -1.03 21.67
CA ASP A 204 1.62 -2.11 21.21
C ASP A 204 3.11 -1.72 21.19
N ILE A 205 3.49 -0.65 21.92
CA ILE A 205 4.88 -0.18 21.97
C ILE A 205 5.48 -0.53 23.33
N HIS A 206 6.31 -1.56 23.39
CA HIS A 206 6.97 -1.99 24.64
C HIS A 206 8.37 -1.39 24.79
N ASP A 207 9.07 -1.15 23.68
CA ASP A 207 10.40 -0.55 23.66
C ASP A 207 10.61 0.40 22.47
N ASP A 208 11.83 0.96 22.37
CA ASP A 208 12.19 1.91 21.31
C ASP A 208 12.26 1.25 19.93
N ASN A 209 12.51 -0.07 19.83
CA ASN A 209 12.45 -0.78 18.54
C ASN A 209 11.01 -0.92 18.07
N ASP A 210 10.09 -1.29 18.97
CA ASP A 210 8.66 -1.31 18.66
C ASP A 210 8.20 0.07 18.21
N TRP A 211 8.62 1.13 18.90
CA TRP A 211 8.29 2.51 18.53
C TRP A 211 8.74 2.82 17.11
N LEU A 212 9.99 2.48 16.77
CA LEU A 212 10.56 2.73 15.45
C LEU A 212 9.86 1.91 14.36
N ALA A 213 9.58 0.64 14.63
CA ALA A 213 8.89 -0.26 13.70
C ALA A 213 7.46 0.20 13.43
N ILE A 214 6.68 0.53 14.48
CA ILE A 214 5.27 0.91 14.36
C ILE A 214 5.10 2.28 13.70
N ASN A 215 5.99 3.24 13.98
CA ASN A 215 5.83 4.62 13.50
C ASN A 215 6.57 4.92 12.20
N LEU A 216 7.62 4.17 11.85
CA LEU A 216 8.40 4.39 10.63
C LEU A 216 8.63 3.14 9.79
N GLY A 217 8.46 1.94 10.33
CA GLY A 217 8.71 0.68 9.64
C GLY A 217 10.08 0.65 8.95
N SER A 218 10.13 0.08 7.75
CA SER A 218 11.29 0.03 6.88
C SER A 218 11.73 1.40 6.36
N TYR A 219 10.85 2.41 6.39
CA TYR A 219 11.19 3.78 5.99
C TYR A 219 12.12 4.46 6.97
N SER A 220 12.25 3.96 8.20
CA SER A 220 13.27 4.43 9.17
C SER A 220 14.67 4.43 8.58
N LYS A 221 15.00 3.53 7.65
CA LYS A 221 16.32 3.45 7.00
C LYS A 221 16.61 4.61 6.03
N TYR A 222 15.59 5.37 5.67
CA TYR A 222 15.68 6.54 4.78
C TYR A 222 15.69 7.87 5.54
N THR A 223 15.87 7.84 6.86
CA THR A 223 16.02 9.02 7.72
C THR A 223 17.48 9.14 8.21
N THR A 224 17.85 10.31 8.71
CA THR A 224 19.13 10.48 9.41
C THR A 224 19.02 10.06 10.87
N TYR A 225 20.13 9.75 11.52
CA TYR A 225 20.15 9.56 12.97
C TYR A 225 19.73 10.83 13.69
N SER A 226 20.09 12.00 13.17
CA SER A 226 19.66 13.29 13.72
C SER A 226 18.14 13.45 13.70
N ASP A 227 17.43 12.97 12.67
CA ASP A 227 15.96 13.00 12.63
C ASP A 227 15.36 12.14 13.75
N LEU A 228 15.96 10.98 14.04
CA LEU A 228 15.46 10.04 15.05
C LEU A 228 15.58 10.58 16.48
N LYS A 229 16.58 11.44 16.74
CA LYS A 229 16.79 12.07 18.05
C LYS A 229 15.62 12.95 18.49
N ASP A 230 14.81 13.45 17.56
CA ASP A 230 13.65 14.28 17.85
C ASP A 230 12.56 13.53 18.64
N PHE A 231 12.59 12.18 18.67
CA PHE A 231 11.50 11.34 19.17
C PHE A 231 11.75 10.68 20.53
N ASN A 232 12.78 11.10 21.27
CA ASN A 232 13.11 10.56 22.60
C ASN A 232 13.30 9.03 22.64
N ILE A 233 13.84 8.46 21.57
CA ILE A 233 14.26 7.05 21.50
C ILE A 233 15.77 6.93 21.72
N SER A 234 16.20 5.82 22.34
CA SER A 234 17.62 5.51 22.54
C SER A 234 18.25 4.91 21.29
N GLY A 235 19.23 5.62 20.71
CA GLY A 235 19.99 5.12 19.55
C GLY A 235 20.68 3.77 19.79
N VAL A 236 21.09 3.49 21.02
CA VAL A 236 21.71 2.20 21.40
C VAL A 236 20.67 1.09 21.48
N ALA A 237 19.45 1.39 21.94
CA ALA A 237 18.36 0.41 22.02
C ALA A 237 17.90 -0.01 20.62
N VAL A 238 17.87 0.92 19.67
CA VAL A 238 17.45 0.66 18.29
C VAL A 238 18.59 0.30 17.34
N LEU A 239 19.78 0.00 17.85
CA LEU A 239 20.99 -0.16 17.05
C LEU A 239 20.83 -1.20 15.93
N ASP A 240 20.13 -2.30 16.19
CA ASP A 240 19.92 -3.38 15.22
C ASP A 240 19.02 -2.93 14.04
N SER A 241 18.14 -1.96 14.28
CA SER A 241 17.21 -1.40 13.29
C SER A 241 17.82 -0.27 12.45
N LEU A 242 18.94 0.32 12.90
CA LEU A 242 19.62 1.41 12.20
C LEU A 242 20.31 0.96 10.91
N SER A 243 20.21 1.79 9.87
CA SER A 243 20.97 1.66 8.63
C SER A 243 22.49 1.86 8.86
N PRO A 244 23.35 1.40 7.93
CA PRO A 244 24.80 1.65 8.04
C PRO A 244 25.16 3.13 8.19
N ASN A 245 24.47 4.02 7.48
CA ASN A 245 24.70 5.46 7.58
C ASN A 245 24.26 6.01 8.94
N GLN A 246 23.11 5.58 9.45
CA GLN A 246 22.63 5.99 10.78
C GLN A 246 23.57 5.50 11.89
N LYS A 247 24.15 4.30 11.76
CA LYS A 247 25.18 3.79 12.67
C LYS A 247 26.44 4.64 12.65
N ALA A 248 26.87 5.07 11.46
CA ALA A 248 28.00 5.98 11.29
C ALA A 248 27.72 7.37 11.89
N GLU A 249 26.51 7.90 11.74
CA GLU A 249 26.12 9.16 12.38
C GLU A 249 26.05 9.04 13.90
N LEU A 250 25.48 7.94 14.42
CA LEU A 250 25.41 7.68 15.86
C LEU A 250 26.79 7.67 16.51
N ILE A 251 27.75 6.94 15.93
CA ILE A 251 29.11 6.84 16.49
C ILE A 251 29.85 8.19 16.41
N LEU A 252 29.57 9.00 15.40
CA LEU A 252 30.22 10.31 15.23
C LEU A 252 29.55 11.44 16.01
N ASP A 253 28.34 11.22 16.53
CA ASP A 253 27.61 12.22 17.32
C ASP A 253 28.15 12.29 18.75
N PRO A 254 28.81 13.41 19.15
CA PRO A 254 29.42 13.56 20.48
C PRO A 254 28.41 13.49 21.63
N SER A 255 27.13 13.77 21.38
CA SER A 255 26.09 13.74 22.42
C SER A 255 25.71 12.32 22.85
N THR A 256 26.13 11.30 22.10
CA THR A 256 25.83 9.90 22.40
C THR A 256 26.83 9.26 23.36
N GLY A 257 28.04 9.82 23.49
CA GLY A 257 29.14 9.20 24.21
C GLY A 257 29.60 7.86 23.59
N ALA A 258 29.29 7.63 22.31
CA ALA A 258 29.49 6.32 21.69
C ALA A 258 30.98 5.97 21.53
N LEU A 259 31.83 6.94 21.19
CA LEU A 259 33.27 6.73 21.02
C LEU A 259 33.99 6.41 22.34
N GLU A 260 33.44 6.86 23.46
CA GLU A 260 33.94 6.59 24.80
C GLU A 260 33.56 5.17 25.28
N ASN A 261 32.62 4.49 24.61
CA ASN A 261 32.16 3.16 24.96
C ASN A 261 32.74 2.10 24.01
N GLU A 262 33.87 1.51 24.38
CA GLU A 262 34.58 0.48 23.59
C GLU A 262 33.66 -0.69 23.18
N THR A 263 32.75 -1.12 24.06
CA THR A 263 31.84 -2.24 23.77
C THR A 263 30.84 -1.87 22.69
N LEU A 264 30.29 -0.66 22.74
CA LEU A 264 29.36 -0.15 21.74
C LEU A 264 30.08 0.02 20.39
N VAL A 265 31.27 0.61 20.38
CA VAL A 265 32.10 0.75 19.16
C VAL A 265 32.33 -0.61 18.51
N LYS A 266 32.80 -1.60 19.27
CA LYS A 266 33.01 -2.98 18.77
C LYS A 266 31.72 -3.58 18.19
N ASN A 267 30.59 -3.39 18.87
CA ASN A 267 29.30 -3.91 18.40
C ASN A 267 28.87 -3.25 17.07
N ILE A 268 29.00 -1.92 16.95
CA ILE A 268 28.68 -1.18 15.73
C ILE A 268 29.53 -1.69 14.55
N PHE A 269 30.85 -1.80 14.73
CA PHE A 269 31.73 -2.29 13.67
C PHE A 269 31.47 -3.75 13.29
N HIS A 270 31.14 -4.63 14.24
CA HIS A 270 30.73 -6.01 13.92
C HIS A 270 29.48 -6.05 13.04
N GLN A 271 28.46 -5.23 13.36
CA GLN A 271 27.23 -5.16 12.57
C GLN A 271 27.47 -4.59 11.17
N LEU A 272 28.29 -3.53 11.05
CA LEU A 272 28.66 -2.95 9.76
C LEU A 272 29.45 -3.92 8.88
N ALA A 273 30.28 -4.76 9.47
CA ALA A 273 31.06 -5.78 8.77
C ALA A 273 30.25 -7.05 8.42
N GLY A 274 28.97 -7.14 8.82
CA GLY A 274 28.15 -8.34 8.63
C GLY A 274 28.63 -9.55 9.44
N ILE A 275 29.45 -9.33 10.47
CA ILE A 275 29.97 -10.37 11.34
C ILE A 275 28.89 -10.64 12.39
N SER A 276 28.08 -11.68 12.18
CA SER A 276 27.12 -12.15 13.19
C SER A 276 27.86 -12.39 14.50
N LYS A 277 27.28 -11.97 15.65
CA LYS A 277 27.81 -12.32 16.98
C LYS A 277 28.07 -13.81 17.00
N GLY A 278 29.35 -14.20 16.93
CA GLY A 278 29.76 -15.58 17.07
C GLY A 278 29.16 -16.09 18.37
N ARG A 279 28.48 -17.24 18.33
CA ARG A 279 28.28 -18.04 19.52
C ARG A 279 29.62 -18.11 20.22
N ALA A 280 29.72 -17.52 21.40
CA ALA A 280 30.85 -17.76 22.28
C ALA A 280 30.85 -19.28 22.53
N ALA A 281 31.79 -19.97 21.91
CA ALA A 281 32.17 -21.31 22.33
C ALA A 281 33.01 -21.14 23.59
N GLN A 282 32.36 -21.24 24.76
CA GLN A 282 32.82 -21.89 26.00
C GLN A 282 31.82 -21.64 27.12
#